data_AF-A0A178IFW1-F1
#
_entry.id   AF-A0A178IFW1-F1
#
_cell.length_a   1.000
_cell.length_b   1.000
_cell.length_c   1.000
_cell.angle_alpha   90.00
_cell.angle_beta   90.00
_cell.angle_gamma   90.00
#
_symmetry.space_group_name_H-M   'P 1'
#
loop_
_entity.id
_entity.type
_entity.pdbx_description
1 polymer ?
#
loop_
_entity_poly.entity_id
_entity_poly.type
_entity_poly.pdbx_seq_one_letter_code
_entity_poly.pdbx_strand_id
1 'polypeptide(L)'
;MKPTDVSAPVAAQEKRRMFDTSEVSKPSFWISQLCIIIATVLGVYLAAHQGFKQAIAYGDIQSDKNNYHLRKSLQHELAANIDLTRGYLKRIARGGIADRKAPFKLERFVWDCMKNSSYTLEMPSGLLRENNDFHRRVMELYDKIAIGDYSVQKGTELMEEILTHMEKDVIPAFEQNTGEIRTRLNAKGIAL
;
A
#
# COMPACT_ATOMS: atom_id res chain seq x y z
N MET A 1 25.10 -21.88 102.42
CA MET A 1 25.58 -22.48 101.16
C MET A 1 24.58 -22.17 100.06
N LYS A 2 25.00 -21.49 98.99
CA LYS A 2 24.39 -21.59 97.65
C LYS A 2 25.08 -22.75 96.92
N PRO A 3 24.36 -23.51 96.09
CA PRO A 3 24.60 -23.50 94.63
C PRO A 3 23.28 -23.56 93.81
N THR A 4 23.04 -22.79 92.73
CA THR A 4 23.36 -23.03 91.28
C THR A 4 22.86 -24.39 90.76
N ASP A 5 22.12 -24.57 89.65
CA ASP A 5 21.92 -23.81 88.41
C ASP A 5 20.83 -24.49 87.50
N VAL A 6 20.48 -23.82 86.39
CA VAL A 6 19.96 -24.29 85.08
C VAL A 6 18.48 -24.67 84.89
N SER A 7 17.76 -23.84 84.11
CA SER A 7 17.27 -24.15 82.74
C SER A 7 15.95 -23.41 82.38
N ALA A 8 15.99 -22.64 81.30
CA ALA A 8 14.86 -21.94 80.69
C ALA A 8 13.89 -22.89 79.95
N PRO A 9 12.72 -22.39 79.52
CA PRO A 9 12.59 -22.09 78.08
C PRO A 9 12.08 -20.67 77.87
N VAL A 10 12.76 -19.82 77.09
CA VAL A 10 12.76 -19.77 75.62
C VAL A 10 11.34 -19.67 75.06
N ALA A 11 10.99 -18.42 74.75
CA ALA A 11 10.27 -18.02 73.54
C ALA A 11 9.19 -18.96 73.03
N ALA A 12 7.96 -18.67 73.43
CA ALA A 12 6.85 -18.68 72.48
C ALA A 12 6.03 -17.40 72.72
N GLN A 13 6.63 -16.26 72.39
CA GLN A 13 5.87 -15.17 71.81
C GLN A 13 5.20 -15.74 70.56
N GLU A 14 4.07 -16.40 70.75
CA GLU A 14 3.09 -16.62 69.70
C GLU A 14 2.46 -15.25 69.45
N LYS A 15 3.30 -14.34 68.90
CA LYS A 15 2.88 -13.11 68.28
C LYS A 15 2.10 -13.60 67.08
N ARG A 16 0.81 -13.87 67.30
CA ARG A 16 -0.19 -13.90 66.24
C ARG A 16 0.15 -12.69 65.39
N ARG A 17 0.71 -12.95 64.20
CA ARG A 17 0.76 -11.96 63.13
C ARG A 17 -0.70 -11.75 62.76
N MET A 18 -1.42 -11.04 63.63
CA MET A 18 -2.64 -10.37 63.29
C MET A 18 -2.18 -9.43 62.21
N PHE A 19 -2.49 -9.78 60.96
CA PHE A 19 -2.27 -8.88 59.84
C PHE A 19 -2.84 -7.55 60.28
N ASP A 20 -1.97 -6.55 60.40
CA ASP A 20 -2.33 -5.22 60.90
C ASP A 20 -3.23 -4.57 59.84
N THR A 21 -4.52 -4.92 59.88
CA THR A 21 -5.55 -4.44 58.97
C THR A 21 -5.92 -2.98 59.23
N SER A 22 -5.33 -2.36 60.26
CA SER A 22 -5.60 -0.96 60.62
C SER A 22 -5.13 0.02 59.53
N GLU A 23 -4.15 -0.37 58.71
CA GLU A 23 -3.63 0.46 57.62
C GLU A 23 -4.55 0.41 56.37
N VAL A 24 -5.16 -0.74 56.10
CA VAL A 24 -6.10 -0.96 54.99
C VAL A 24 -7.46 -0.28 55.25
N SER A 25 -7.84 -0.09 56.52
CA SER A 25 -9.06 0.63 56.90
C SER A 25 -8.93 2.16 56.84
N LYS A 26 -7.73 2.71 56.62
CA LYS A 26 -7.53 4.15 56.49
C LYS A 26 -8.04 4.63 55.11
N PRO A 27 -8.87 5.69 55.05
CA PRO A 27 -9.38 6.20 53.78
C PRO A 27 -8.28 6.71 52.84
N SER A 28 -7.13 7.14 53.38
CA SER A 28 -5.96 7.54 52.59
C SER A 28 -5.34 6.39 51.79
N PHE A 29 -5.38 5.16 52.30
CA PHE A 29 -4.90 3.97 51.59
C PHE A 29 -5.76 3.69 50.35
N TRP A 30 -7.09 3.74 50.49
CA TRP A 30 -8.02 3.53 49.38
C TRP A 30 -7.94 4.61 48.31
N ILE A 31 -7.77 5.87 48.71
CA ILE A 31 -7.56 6.98 47.77
C ILE A 31 -6.26 6.78 47.00
N SER A 32 -5.16 6.43 47.67
CA SER A 32 -3.89 6.16 47.01
C SER A 32 -3.99 4.98 46.03
N GLN A 33 -4.63 3.89 46.43
CA GLN A 33 -4.81 2.72 45.56
C GLN A 33 -5.70 3.03 44.36
N LEU A 34 -6.78 3.80 44.56
CA LEU A 34 -7.64 4.27 43.47
C LEU A 34 -6.85 5.15 42.49
N CYS A 35 -6.01 6.06 43.00
CA CYS A 35 -5.11 6.88 42.17
C CYS A 35 -4.12 6.01 41.37
N ILE A 36 -3.53 4.96 41.97
CA ILE A 36 -2.62 4.04 41.27
C ILE A 36 -3.35 3.29 40.15
N ILE A 37 -4.56 2.79 40.41
CA ILE A 37 -5.37 2.10 39.40
C ILE A 37 -5.71 3.05 38.25
N ILE A 38 -6.20 4.25 38.55
CA ILE A 38 -6.51 5.27 37.55
C ILE A 38 -5.26 5.62 36.74
N ALA A 39 -4.12 5.84 37.39
CA ALA A 39 -2.86 6.16 36.71
C ALA A 39 -2.40 5.01 35.79
N THR A 40 -2.56 3.76 36.21
CA THR A 40 -2.18 2.59 35.41
C THR A 40 -3.07 2.45 34.18
N VAL A 41 -4.40 2.57 34.36
CA VAL A 41 -5.36 2.52 33.26
C VAL A 41 -5.13 3.66 32.28
N LEU A 42 -4.93 4.88 32.78
CA LEU A 42 -4.62 6.04 31.94
C LEU A 42 -3.29 5.87 31.19
N GLY A 43 -2.25 5.34 31.85
CA GLY A 43 -0.95 5.08 31.22
C GLY A 43 -1.05 4.09 30.06
N VAL A 44 -1.74 2.97 30.26
CA VAL A 44 -1.97 1.97 29.21
C VAL A 44 -2.87 2.54 28.10
N TYR A 45 -3.93 3.28 28.44
CA TYR A 45 -4.81 3.90 27.45
C TYR A 45 -4.06 4.89 26.56
N LEU A 46 -3.21 5.75 27.13
CA LEU A 46 -2.44 6.73 26.36
C LEU A 46 -1.43 6.03 25.44
N ALA A 47 -0.73 5.02 25.94
CA ALA A 47 0.22 4.25 25.15
C ALA A 47 -0.48 3.51 24.00
N ALA A 48 -1.62 2.86 24.27
CA ALA A 48 -2.41 2.17 23.26
C ALA A 48 -2.97 3.15 22.21
N HIS A 49 -3.48 4.30 22.64
CA HIS A 49 -4.00 5.33 21.74
C HIS A 49 -2.94 5.87 20.79
N GLN A 50 -1.72 6.14 21.30
CA GLN A 50 -0.61 6.57 20.46
C GLN A 50 -0.14 5.46 19.52
N GLY A 51 -0.06 4.22 20.00
CA GLY A 51 0.29 3.06 19.17
C GLY A 51 -0.71 2.84 18.03
N PHE A 52 -2.01 2.96 18.30
CA PHE A 52 -3.06 2.83 17.30
C PHE A 52 -2.98 3.93 16.23
N LYS A 53 -2.80 5.19 16.64
CA LYS A 53 -2.61 6.30 15.69
C LYS A 53 -1.39 6.09 14.80
N GLN A 54 -0.28 5.63 15.38
CA GLN A 54 0.94 5.33 14.63
C GLN A 54 0.73 4.17 13.64
N ALA A 55 -0.01 3.13 14.03
CA ALA A 55 -0.32 1.99 13.18
C ALA A 55 -1.19 2.38 11.97
N ILE A 56 -2.22 3.22 12.18
CA ILE A 56 -3.01 3.77 11.07
C ILE A 56 -2.13 4.58 10.12
N ALA A 57 -1.34 5.51 10.67
CA ALA A 57 -0.45 6.35 9.86
C ALA A 57 0.53 5.49 9.02
N TYR A 58 1.08 4.43 9.60
CA TYR A 58 1.92 3.47 8.89
C TYR A 58 1.17 2.74 7.78
N GLY A 59 -0.06 2.27 8.06
CA GLY A 59 -0.93 1.62 7.06
C GLY A 59 -1.20 2.53 5.86
N ASP A 60 -1.55 3.79 6.12
CA ASP A 60 -1.79 4.79 5.07
C ASP A 60 -0.53 5.06 4.24
N ILE A 61 0.63 5.23 4.90
CA ILE A 61 1.92 5.43 4.22
C ILE A 61 2.26 4.22 3.35
N GLN A 62 2.09 3.02 3.87
CA GLN A 62 2.39 1.80 3.13
C GLN A 62 1.47 1.63 1.92
N SER A 63 0.18 1.96 2.07
CA SER A 63 -0.76 1.93 0.95
C SER A 63 -0.39 2.98 -0.11
N ASP A 64 -0.12 4.22 0.29
CA ASP A 64 0.30 5.29 -0.63
C ASP A 64 1.58 4.88 -1.39
N LYS A 65 2.60 4.31 -0.72
CA LYS A 65 3.84 3.83 -1.37
C LYS A 65 3.58 2.71 -2.37
N ASN A 66 2.81 1.70 -1.97
CA ASN A 66 2.51 0.57 -2.83
C ASN A 66 1.71 1.00 -4.06
N ASN A 67 0.72 1.89 -3.87
CA ASN A 67 -0.02 2.51 -4.97
C ASN A 67 0.88 3.32 -5.90
N TYR A 68 1.79 4.12 -5.35
CA TYR A 68 2.73 4.90 -6.14
C TYR A 68 3.55 4.00 -7.08
N HIS A 69 4.19 2.96 -6.54
CA HIS A 69 5.01 2.05 -7.34
C HIS A 69 4.19 1.23 -8.33
N LEU A 70 3.00 0.77 -7.95
CA LEU A 70 2.11 0.02 -8.84
C LEU A 70 1.70 0.87 -10.05
N ARG A 71 1.22 2.09 -9.80
CA ARG A 71 0.77 3.02 -10.86
C ARG A 71 1.93 3.47 -11.73
N LYS A 72 3.12 3.70 -11.15
CA LYS A 72 4.31 4.04 -11.93
C LYS A 72 4.78 2.88 -12.81
N SER A 73 4.71 1.66 -12.30
CA SER A 73 5.04 0.45 -13.07
C SER A 73 4.07 0.25 -14.24
N LEU A 74 2.77 0.46 -14.02
CA LEU A 74 1.78 0.39 -15.09
C LEU A 74 1.99 1.49 -16.13
N GLN A 75 2.32 2.72 -15.70
CA GLN A 75 2.67 3.81 -16.60
C GLN A 75 3.88 3.45 -17.48
N HIS A 76 4.91 2.83 -16.91
CA HIS A 76 6.09 2.39 -17.67
C HIS A 76 5.77 1.28 -18.68
N GLU A 77 4.97 0.28 -18.28
CA GLU A 77 4.48 -0.76 -19.20
C GLU A 77 3.69 -0.15 -20.35
N LEU A 78 2.82 0.81 -20.05
CA LEU A 78 2.05 1.51 -21.07
C LEU A 78 2.94 2.33 -22.02
N ALA A 79 3.96 3.02 -21.51
CA ALA A 79 4.92 3.76 -22.34
C ALA A 79 5.71 2.82 -23.26
N ALA A 80 6.20 1.68 -22.74
CA ALA A 80 6.87 0.67 -23.56
C ALA A 80 5.95 0.14 -24.67
N ASN A 81 4.68 -0.10 -24.35
CA ASN A 81 3.69 -0.54 -25.32
C ASN A 81 3.35 0.49 -26.40
N ILE A 82 3.35 1.79 -26.08
CA ILE A 82 3.23 2.87 -27.05
C ILE A 82 4.40 2.80 -28.04
N ASP A 83 5.62 2.63 -27.54
CA ASP A 83 6.82 2.51 -28.38
C ASP A 83 6.82 1.24 -29.25
N LEU A 84 6.39 0.10 -28.70
CA LEU A 84 6.21 -1.14 -29.45
C LEU A 84 5.20 -0.97 -30.60
N THR A 85 4.08 -0.32 -30.33
CA THR A 85 3.03 -0.05 -31.32
C THR A 85 3.54 0.88 -32.41
N ARG A 86 4.24 1.95 -32.04
CA ARG A 86 4.90 2.87 -32.99
C ARG A 86 5.94 2.15 -33.85
N GLY A 87 6.70 1.22 -33.27
CA GLY A 87 7.63 0.37 -34.00
C GLY A 87 6.92 -0.51 -35.04
N TYR A 88 5.79 -1.10 -34.67
CA TYR A 88 4.95 -1.86 -35.59
C TYR A 88 4.42 -1.00 -36.74
N LEU A 89 3.89 0.21 -36.46
CA LEU A 89 3.40 1.14 -37.48
C LEU A 89 4.47 1.51 -38.51
N LYS A 90 5.67 1.86 -38.05
CA LYS A 90 6.81 2.16 -38.93
C LYS A 90 7.18 1.00 -39.84
N ARG A 91 7.10 -0.23 -39.33
CA ARG A 91 7.40 -1.46 -40.07
C ARG A 91 6.35 -1.73 -41.15
N ILE A 92 5.05 -1.66 -40.83
CA ILE A 92 3.99 -1.95 -41.81
C ILE A 92 3.82 -0.85 -42.87
N ALA A 93 4.18 0.40 -42.55
CA ALA A 93 4.12 1.51 -43.50
C ALA A 93 5.11 1.36 -44.66
N ARG A 94 6.26 0.71 -44.42
CA ARG A 94 7.31 0.44 -45.42
C ARG A 94 7.31 -1.01 -45.92
N GLY A 95 6.58 -1.86 -45.21
CA GLY A 95 6.63 -3.30 -45.35
C GLY A 95 5.55 -3.89 -46.26
N GLY A 96 5.71 -5.18 -46.54
CA GLY A 96 4.77 -5.98 -47.32
C GLY A 96 3.69 -6.63 -46.45
N ILE A 97 3.00 -7.62 -47.04
CA ILE A 97 1.98 -8.40 -46.32
C ILE A 97 2.60 -9.20 -45.16
N ALA A 98 3.84 -9.68 -45.32
CA ALA A 98 4.55 -10.42 -44.28
C ALA A 98 4.75 -9.58 -43.00
N ASP A 99 5.10 -8.30 -43.15
CA ASP A 99 5.29 -7.36 -42.04
C ASP A 99 3.99 -7.09 -41.27
N ARG A 100 2.86 -7.04 -41.99
CA ARG A 100 1.53 -6.83 -41.40
C ARG A 100 1.12 -8.01 -40.52
N LYS A 101 1.46 -9.22 -40.96
CA LYS A 101 1.15 -10.49 -40.29
C LYS A 101 2.21 -10.92 -39.28
N ALA A 102 3.31 -10.18 -39.16
CA ALA A 102 4.35 -10.49 -38.19
C ALA A 102 3.74 -10.53 -36.78
N PRO A 103 4.17 -11.48 -35.91
CA PRO A 103 3.68 -11.53 -34.54
C PRO A 103 3.88 -10.20 -33.83
N PHE A 104 2.80 -9.65 -33.29
CA PHE A 104 2.80 -8.43 -32.51
C PHE A 104 1.99 -8.68 -31.23
N LYS A 105 2.56 -8.32 -30.09
CA LYS A 105 1.93 -8.48 -28.78
C LYS A 105 2.36 -7.32 -27.89
N LEU A 106 1.42 -6.85 -27.09
CA LEU A 106 1.66 -5.88 -26.04
C LEU A 106 2.15 -6.57 -24.77
N GLU A 107 3.02 -5.89 -24.04
CA GLU A 107 3.44 -6.25 -22.69
C GLU A 107 2.26 -6.07 -21.73
N ARG A 108 2.06 -7.05 -20.83
CA ARG A 108 0.95 -7.05 -19.87
C ARG A 108 1.35 -7.58 -18.50
N PHE A 109 2.65 -7.60 -18.21
CA PHE A 109 3.15 -8.20 -16.97
C PHE A 109 2.55 -7.49 -15.76
N VAL A 110 2.66 -6.16 -15.69
CA VAL A 110 2.12 -5.35 -14.61
C VAL A 110 0.60 -5.45 -14.60
N TRP A 111 -0.05 -5.30 -15.75
CA TRP A 111 -1.50 -5.43 -15.86
C TRP A 111 -2.03 -6.79 -15.38
N ASP A 112 -1.35 -7.89 -15.70
CA ASP A 112 -1.74 -9.22 -15.27
C ASP A 112 -1.48 -9.41 -13.76
N CYS A 113 -0.36 -8.89 -13.23
CA CYS A 113 -0.10 -8.88 -11.79
C CYS A 113 -1.14 -8.07 -11.00
N MET A 114 -1.67 -6.99 -11.58
CA MET A 114 -2.69 -6.15 -10.95
C MET A 114 -3.97 -6.91 -10.61
N LYS A 115 -4.32 -7.98 -11.32
CA LYS A 115 -5.49 -8.82 -11.01
C LYS A 115 -5.46 -9.38 -9.58
N ASN A 116 -4.26 -9.60 -9.04
CA ASN A 116 -4.04 -10.18 -7.72
C ASN A 116 -3.58 -9.15 -6.68
N SER A 117 -3.52 -7.86 -7.03
CA SER A 117 -3.09 -6.81 -6.13
C SER A 117 -4.29 -6.17 -5.43
N SER A 118 -4.25 -6.08 -4.10
CA SER A 118 -5.24 -5.35 -3.30
C SER A 118 -5.28 -3.85 -3.62
N TYR A 119 -4.20 -3.30 -4.16
CA TYR A 119 -4.04 -1.87 -4.46
C TYR A 119 -4.59 -1.47 -5.83
N THR A 120 -4.96 -2.43 -6.68
CA THR A 120 -5.48 -2.15 -8.02
C THR A 120 -6.76 -1.32 -7.99
N LEU A 121 -7.67 -1.63 -7.08
CA LEU A 121 -8.97 -0.96 -6.99
C LEU A 121 -8.89 0.43 -6.34
N GLU A 122 -7.74 0.79 -5.76
CA GLU A 122 -7.48 2.14 -5.26
C GLU A 122 -7.07 3.10 -6.38
N MET A 123 -6.72 2.57 -7.55
CA MET A 123 -6.40 3.36 -8.74
C MET A 123 -7.65 3.99 -9.34
N PRO A 124 -7.58 5.22 -9.87
CA PRO A 124 -8.70 5.83 -10.58
C PRO A 124 -9.21 4.92 -11.71
N SER A 125 -10.52 4.65 -11.70
CA SER A 125 -11.17 3.75 -12.66
C SER A 125 -10.98 4.20 -14.10
N GLY A 126 -10.91 5.52 -14.34
CA GLY A 126 -10.58 6.09 -15.65
C GLY A 126 -9.24 5.59 -16.18
N LEU A 127 -8.18 5.65 -15.39
CA LEU A 127 -6.84 5.21 -15.82
C LEU A 127 -6.78 3.69 -16.06
N LEU A 128 -7.50 2.89 -15.26
CA LEU A 128 -7.60 1.45 -15.47
C LEU A 128 -8.32 1.14 -16.79
N ARG A 129 -9.39 1.89 -17.07
CA ARG A 129 -10.14 1.78 -18.32
C ARG A 129 -9.27 2.15 -19.51
N GLU A 130 -8.54 3.26 -19.45
CA GLU A 130 -7.66 3.69 -20.55
C GLU A 130 -6.61 2.63 -20.89
N ASN A 131 -5.98 2.01 -19.88
CA ASN A 131 -5.02 0.93 -20.13
C ASN A 131 -5.69 -0.28 -20.81
N ASN A 132 -6.88 -0.68 -20.36
CA ASN A 132 -7.62 -1.79 -20.96
C ASN A 132 -8.08 -1.48 -22.39
N ASP A 133 -8.63 -0.27 -22.60
CA ASP A 133 -9.11 0.17 -23.91
C ASP A 133 -7.97 0.31 -24.93
N PHE A 134 -6.78 0.77 -24.50
CA PHE A 134 -5.57 0.76 -25.32
C PHE A 134 -5.24 -0.65 -25.82
N HIS A 135 -5.12 -1.63 -24.90
CA HIS A 135 -4.81 -3.01 -25.26
C HIS A 135 -5.82 -3.60 -26.24
N ARG A 136 -7.11 -3.41 -25.94
CA ARG A 136 -8.20 -3.93 -26.77
C ARG A 136 -8.18 -3.33 -28.17
N ARG A 137 -8.11 -2.00 -28.29
CA ARG A 137 -8.21 -1.30 -29.58
C ARG A 137 -6.97 -1.53 -30.45
N VAL A 138 -5.77 -1.51 -29.87
CA VAL A 138 -4.54 -1.77 -30.62
C VAL A 138 -4.52 -3.20 -31.16
N MET A 139 -4.87 -4.19 -30.34
CA MET A 139 -4.91 -5.59 -30.80
C MET A 139 -6.02 -5.82 -31.83
N GLU A 140 -7.19 -5.20 -31.66
CA GLU A 140 -8.27 -5.25 -32.66
C GLU A 140 -7.83 -4.68 -34.02
N LEU A 141 -7.15 -3.53 -34.01
CA LEU A 141 -6.63 -2.92 -35.25
C LEU A 141 -5.50 -3.75 -35.86
N TYR A 142 -4.63 -4.34 -35.05
CA TYR A 142 -3.60 -5.27 -35.51
C TYR A 142 -4.21 -6.43 -36.28
N ASP A 143 -5.21 -7.09 -35.70
CA ASP A 143 -5.88 -8.23 -36.33
C ASP A 143 -6.55 -7.81 -37.65
N LYS A 144 -7.26 -6.68 -37.66
CA LYS A 144 -7.91 -6.13 -38.87
C LYS A 144 -6.94 -5.78 -39.98
N ILE A 145 -5.77 -5.23 -39.64
CA ILE A 145 -4.70 -4.94 -40.62
C ILE A 145 -4.08 -6.25 -41.13
N ALA A 146 -3.86 -7.23 -40.26
CA ALA A 146 -3.24 -8.50 -40.61
C ALA A 146 -4.09 -9.34 -41.57
N ILE A 147 -5.42 -9.33 -41.39
CA ILE A 147 -6.37 -10.03 -42.28
C ILE A 147 -6.75 -9.20 -43.53
N GLY A 148 -6.37 -7.92 -43.57
CA GLY A 148 -6.66 -7.02 -44.69
C GLY A 148 -8.07 -6.44 -44.72
N ASP A 149 -8.82 -6.53 -43.62
CA ASP A 149 -10.13 -5.87 -43.45
C ASP A 149 -9.96 -4.34 -43.48
N TYR A 150 -8.85 -3.85 -42.90
CA TYR A 150 -8.45 -2.45 -42.99
C TYR A 150 -7.26 -2.25 -43.94
N SER A 151 -7.30 -1.17 -44.72
CA SER A 151 -6.11 -0.70 -45.44
C SER A 151 -5.04 -0.28 -44.44
N VAL A 152 -3.77 -0.46 -44.79
CA VAL A 152 -2.63 -0.05 -43.93
C VAL A 152 -2.69 1.43 -43.58
N GLN A 153 -3.11 2.27 -44.54
CA GLN A 153 -3.26 3.71 -44.32
C GLN A 153 -4.29 3.99 -43.22
N LYS A 154 -5.50 3.46 -43.35
CA LYS A 154 -6.58 3.64 -42.37
C LYS A 154 -6.23 3.04 -41.01
N GLY A 155 -5.64 1.84 -41.01
CA GLY A 155 -5.21 1.17 -39.78
C GLY A 155 -4.12 1.95 -39.03
N THR A 156 -3.12 2.46 -39.76
CA THR A 156 -2.06 3.30 -39.19
C THR A 156 -2.63 4.60 -38.65
N GLU A 157 -3.51 5.27 -39.38
CA GLU A 157 -4.17 6.52 -38.92
C GLU A 157 -4.91 6.32 -37.59
N LEU A 158 -5.75 5.29 -37.50
CA LEU A 158 -6.50 4.98 -36.28
C LEU A 158 -5.59 4.58 -35.10
N MET A 159 -4.49 3.87 -35.36
CA MET A 159 -3.51 3.56 -34.33
C MET A 159 -2.75 4.81 -33.87
N GLU A 160 -2.35 5.71 -34.78
CA GLU A 160 -1.70 6.97 -34.42
C GLU A 160 -2.62 7.89 -33.59
N GLU A 161 -3.93 7.89 -33.87
CA GLU A 161 -4.91 8.58 -33.02
C GLU A 161 -4.91 8.03 -31.60
N ILE A 162 -4.88 6.70 -31.44
CA ILE A 162 -4.78 6.05 -30.13
C ILE A 162 -3.48 6.45 -29.45
N LEU A 163 -2.33 6.34 -30.13
CA LEU A 163 -1.03 6.70 -29.55
C LEU A 163 -0.99 8.16 -29.12
N THR A 164 -1.52 9.06 -29.95
CA THR A 164 -1.60 10.50 -29.65
C THR A 164 -2.42 10.76 -28.40
N HIS A 165 -3.59 10.12 -28.26
CA HIS A 165 -4.41 10.23 -27.05
C HIS A 165 -3.67 9.71 -25.81
N MET A 166 -3.02 8.54 -25.92
CA MET A 166 -2.28 7.99 -24.79
C MET A 166 -1.15 8.93 -24.33
N GLU A 167 -0.41 9.51 -25.27
CA GLU A 167 0.73 10.38 -24.96
C GLU A 167 0.33 11.75 -24.45
N LYS A 168 -0.74 12.34 -24.99
CA LYS A 168 -1.15 13.70 -24.64
C LYS A 168 -2.08 13.77 -23.44
N ASP A 169 -2.89 12.74 -23.23
CA ASP A 169 -3.95 12.77 -22.22
C ASP A 169 -3.67 11.75 -21.11
N VAL A 170 -3.43 10.48 -21.46
CA VAL A 170 -3.40 9.40 -20.47
C VAL A 170 -2.09 9.36 -19.68
N ILE A 171 -0.93 9.40 -20.34
CA ILE A 171 0.38 9.38 -19.68
C ILE A 171 0.52 10.58 -18.72
N PRO A 172 0.20 11.83 -19.11
CA PRO A 172 0.19 12.95 -18.19
C PRO A 172 -0.79 12.78 -17.02
N ALA A 173 -1.95 12.16 -17.24
CA ALA A 173 -2.89 11.86 -16.15
C ALA A 173 -2.31 10.85 -15.15
N PHE A 174 -1.53 9.85 -15.59
CA PHE A 174 -0.76 8.99 -14.71
C PHE A 174 0.32 9.77 -13.92
N GLU A 175 1.02 10.70 -14.57
CA GLU A 175 2.03 11.53 -13.90
C GLU A 175 1.44 12.44 -12.85
N GLN A 176 0.33 13.11 -13.16
CA GLN A 176 -0.41 13.90 -12.20
C GLN A 176 -0.85 13.02 -11.02
N ASN A 177 -1.48 11.88 -11.30
CA ASN A 177 -2.00 11.00 -10.25
C ASN A 177 -0.89 10.46 -9.34
N THR A 178 0.25 10.04 -9.90
CA THR A 178 1.40 9.60 -9.11
C THR A 178 2.11 10.75 -8.40
N GLY A 179 2.10 11.95 -8.98
CA GLY A 179 2.59 13.19 -8.36
C GLY A 179 1.79 13.61 -7.13
N GLU A 180 0.47 13.43 -7.16
CA GLU A 180 -0.39 13.66 -6.00
C GLU A 180 -0.05 12.70 -4.84
N ILE A 181 0.15 11.41 -5.14
CA ILE A 181 0.58 10.43 -4.12
C ILE A 181 1.96 10.80 -3.55
N ARG A 182 2.91 11.17 -4.42
CA ARG A 182 4.23 11.63 -4.00
C ARG A 182 4.15 12.85 -3.09
N THR A 183 3.29 13.81 -3.42
CA THR A 183 3.08 15.01 -2.59
C THR A 183 2.52 14.65 -1.22
N ARG A 184 1.54 13.73 -1.15
CA ARG A 184 1.01 13.23 0.13
C ARG A 184 2.07 12.53 0.97
N LEU A 185 2.94 11.74 0.36
CA LEU A 185 4.03 11.05 1.06
C LEU A 185 5.12 12.02 1.54
N ASN A 186 5.51 12.98 0.72
CA ASN A 186 6.46 14.03 1.09
C ASN A 186 5.93 14.87 2.26
N ALA A 187 4.64 15.21 2.28
CA ALA A 187 4.01 15.92 3.40
C ALA A 187 4.07 15.13 4.72
N LYS A 188 4.17 13.79 4.65
CA LYS A 188 4.37 12.90 5.80
C LYS A 188 5.87 12.64 6.10
N GLY A 189 6.79 13.34 5.43
CA GLY A 189 8.24 13.18 5.59
C GLY A 189 8.83 11.93 4.92
N ILE A 190 8.06 11.25 4.05
CA ILE A 190 8.50 10.06 3.33
C ILE A 190 8.95 10.47 1.92
N ALA A 191 10.23 10.35 1.62
CA ALA A 191 10.76 10.54 0.25
C ALA A 191 10.56 9.27 -0.59
N LEU A 192 10.25 9.46 -1.88
CA LEU A 192 10.04 8.42 -2.90
C LEU A 192 11.04 8.52 -4.04
#